data_AF-A0A8S0H0L4-F1
#
_entry.id   AF-A0A8S0H0L4-F1
#
_cell.length_a   1.000
_cell.length_b   1.000
_cell.length_c   1.000
_cell.angle_alpha   90.00
_cell.angle_beta   90.00
_cell.angle_gamma   90.00
#
_symmetry.space_group_name_H-M   'P 1'
#
loop_
_entity.id
_entity.type
_entity.pdbx_description
1 polymer ?
#
loop_
_entity_poly.entity_id
_entity_poly.type
_entity_poly.pdbx_seq_one_letter_code
_entity_poly.pdbx_strand_id
1 'polypeptide(L)'
;MIDDQLQPVAPWRLVDRPQAAVAEGDFIQPAPDGRDAAWLFGSETEYADSWLRETSPRLGGHLLTASGCAVGDLAPSLIWSTDARYLALTRLRLGAGDPQQGYRAWQLLLLDVQERSLRIAPDWLRHRPLFQHFDARGLALQLFERDWQAADDPDPGRSLEWALEDLLRLPAEPLREHQGLWLSAADWPQARAWQALRRPAHPAFRAGLEPRGQSAFSAWASRARWLTKPGICSPGRDLL
;
A
#
# COMPACT_ATOMS: atom_id res chain seq x y z
N MET A 1 44.24 2.35 -1.81
CA MET A 1 43.27 2.05 -2.87
C MET A 1 41.95 1.78 -2.17
N ILE A 2 40.98 2.68 -2.30
CA ILE A 2 39.62 2.43 -1.82
C ILE A 2 38.98 1.57 -2.92
N ASP A 3 38.59 0.37 -2.56
CA ASP A 3 37.91 -0.58 -3.43
C ASP A 3 36.48 -0.05 -3.63
N ASP A 4 36.25 0.68 -4.72
CA ASP A 4 34.93 1.19 -5.14
C ASP A 4 34.10 0.01 -5.67
N GLN A 5 33.70 -0.87 -4.76
CA GLN A 5 32.77 -1.95 -5.09
C GLN A 5 31.36 -1.38 -5.24
N LEU A 6 30.91 -1.27 -6.48
CA LEU A 6 29.52 -0.92 -6.82
C LEU A 6 28.56 -1.86 -6.10
N GLN A 7 27.81 -1.31 -5.13
CA GLN A 7 26.79 -2.06 -4.43
C GLN A 7 25.51 -2.11 -5.28
N PRO A 8 24.89 -3.29 -5.44
CA PRO A 8 23.60 -3.38 -6.12
C PRO A 8 22.55 -2.60 -5.32
N VAL A 9 21.96 -1.59 -5.95
CA VAL A 9 20.84 -0.82 -5.38
C VAL A 9 19.56 -1.61 -5.59
N ALA A 10 18.67 -1.59 -4.61
CA ALA A 10 17.35 -2.19 -4.77
C ALA A 10 16.61 -1.53 -5.95
N PRO A 11 15.81 -2.27 -6.73
CA PRO A 11 15.08 -1.72 -7.87
C PRO A 11 13.92 -0.80 -7.45
N TRP A 12 13.78 -0.53 -6.15
CA TRP A 12 12.75 0.31 -5.55
C TRP A 12 13.39 1.25 -4.52
N ARG A 13 12.72 2.38 -4.27
CA ARG A 13 13.11 3.35 -3.23
C ARG A 13 12.12 3.38 -2.08
N LEU A 14 12.58 3.73 -0.89
CA LEU A 14 11.69 3.98 0.25
C LEU A 14 11.17 5.42 0.18
N VAL A 15 9.88 5.62 0.49
CA VAL A 15 9.27 6.95 0.54
C VAL A 15 8.48 7.15 1.82
N ASP A 16 8.51 8.37 2.33
CA ASP A 16 7.87 8.81 3.57
C ASP A 16 6.74 9.82 3.35
N ARG A 17 6.50 10.20 2.09
CA ARG A 17 5.51 11.18 1.68
C ARG A 17 4.71 10.69 0.47
N PRO A 18 3.52 11.27 0.20
CA PRO A 18 2.78 10.98 -1.00
C PRO A 18 3.62 11.22 -2.26
N GLN A 19 3.49 10.34 -3.24
CA GLN A 19 4.20 10.47 -4.51
C GLN A 19 3.34 11.27 -5.49
N ALA A 20 3.99 12.09 -6.32
CA ALA A 20 3.30 12.81 -7.37
C ALA A 20 2.80 11.84 -8.45
N ALA A 21 1.75 12.24 -9.18
CA ALA A 21 1.21 11.51 -10.33
C ALA A 21 2.22 11.19 -11.45
N VAL A 22 3.34 11.91 -11.51
CA VAL A 22 4.43 11.74 -12.49
C VAL A 22 5.62 10.95 -11.93
N ALA A 23 5.56 10.55 -10.64
CA ALA A 23 6.69 9.98 -9.94
C ALA A 23 7.22 8.72 -10.63
N GLU A 24 8.55 8.67 -10.77
CA GLU A 24 9.24 7.58 -11.44
C GLU A 24 9.72 6.50 -10.47
N GLY A 25 9.86 5.30 -11.05
CA GLY A 25 10.42 4.13 -10.41
C GLY A 25 9.50 3.49 -9.38
N ASP A 26 9.84 2.26 -9.04
CA ASP A 26 9.14 1.50 -8.01
C ASP A 26 9.45 2.10 -6.63
N PHE A 27 8.47 2.08 -5.74
CA PHE A 27 8.69 2.55 -4.37
C PHE A 27 7.90 1.77 -3.34
N ILE A 28 8.40 1.81 -2.12
CA ILE A 28 7.73 1.31 -0.93
C ILE A 28 7.35 2.50 -0.06
N GLN A 29 6.06 2.63 0.27
CA GLN A 29 5.59 3.55 1.30
C GLN A 29 5.16 2.73 2.52
N PRO A 30 5.94 2.74 3.63
CA PRO A 30 5.52 2.14 4.89
C PRO A 30 4.23 2.78 5.40
N ALA A 31 3.38 1.97 6.02
CA ALA A 31 2.24 2.50 6.74
C ALA A 31 2.72 3.26 8.00
N PRO A 32 1.99 4.30 8.46
CA PRO A 32 2.42 5.14 9.58
C PRO A 32 2.68 4.38 10.89
N ASP A 33 2.01 3.24 11.11
CA ASP A 33 2.18 2.41 12.30
C ASP A 33 3.33 1.39 12.18
N GLY A 34 3.97 1.30 11.01
CA GLY A 34 5.07 0.38 10.69
C GLY A 34 4.66 -1.09 10.55
N ARG A 35 3.37 -1.42 10.58
CA ARG A 35 2.87 -2.81 10.53
C ARG A 35 2.54 -3.30 9.13
N ASP A 36 2.37 -2.38 8.19
CA ASP A 36 2.16 -2.66 6.78
C ASP A 36 3.07 -1.77 5.93
N ALA A 37 3.12 -2.04 4.63
CA ALA A 37 3.77 -1.20 3.64
C ALA A 37 3.16 -1.43 2.27
N ALA A 38 3.07 -0.38 1.46
CA ALA A 38 2.59 -0.41 0.09
C ALA A 38 3.79 -0.44 -0.85
N TRP A 39 3.97 -1.50 -1.64
CA TRP A 39 4.92 -1.54 -2.74
C TRP A 39 4.17 -1.26 -4.04
N LEU A 40 4.45 -0.13 -4.66
CA LEU A 40 3.94 0.21 -5.99
C LEU A 40 5.06 0.08 -7.03
N PHE A 41 4.76 -0.60 -8.13
CA PHE A 41 5.73 -0.92 -9.18
C PHE A 41 5.14 -0.94 -10.58
N GLY A 42 6.01 -0.80 -11.57
CA GLY A 42 5.66 -0.96 -13.00
C GLY A 42 4.73 0.13 -13.55
N SER A 43 4.71 1.31 -12.93
CA SER A 43 4.00 2.47 -13.50
C SER A 43 4.79 3.07 -14.65
N GLU A 44 4.14 3.25 -15.80
CA GLU A 44 4.76 3.74 -17.04
C GLU A 44 4.02 4.94 -17.62
N THR A 45 4.57 5.55 -18.66
CA THR A 45 3.88 6.60 -19.43
C THR A 45 2.96 5.98 -20.47
N GLU A 46 2.01 6.76 -21.00
CA GLU A 46 1.15 6.31 -22.10
C GLU A 46 1.89 5.95 -23.40
N TYR A 47 3.14 6.41 -23.53
CA TYR A 47 3.95 6.17 -24.72
C TYR A 47 4.74 4.87 -24.66
N ALA A 48 4.96 4.32 -23.46
CA ALA A 48 5.77 3.12 -23.20
C ALA A 48 7.10 3.08 -24.02
N ASP A 49 7.71 4.25 -24.23
CA ASP A 49 8.94 4.40 -25.04
C ASP A 49 10.17 4.59 -24.14
N SER A 50 11.36 4.48 -24.74
CA SER A 50 12.64 4.63 -24.03
C SER A 50 13.02 6.09 -23.72
N TRP A 51 12.12 7.04 -23.99
CA TRP A 51 12.40 8.47 -23.79
C TRP A 51 12.10 8.87 -22.35
N LEU A 52 13.00 9.65 -21.76
CA LEU A 52 12.82 10.18 -20.42
C LEU A 52 11.72 11.26 -20.45
N ARG A 53 10.56 10.93 -19.89
CA ARG A 53 9.35 11.76 -19.91
C ARG A 53 8.96 12.16 -18.50
N GLU A 54 9.90 12.75 -17.76
CA GLU A 54 9.79 13.03 -16.31
C GLU A 54 8.52 13.80 -15.92
N THR A 55 8.01 14.64 -16.83
CA THR A 55 6.83 15.48 -16.58
C THR A 55 5.51 14.78 -16.89
N SER A 56 5.53 13.65 -17.58
CA SER A 56 4.32 12.96 -18.01
C SER A 56 3.69 12.17 -16.86
N PRO A 57 2.35 12.07 -16.79
CA PRO A 57 1.72 11.24 -15.78
C PRO A 57 2.03 9.76 -16.01
N ARG A 58 1.98 8.99 -14.92
CA ARG A 58 2.20 7.54 -14.97
C ARG A 58 0.90 6.78 -14.71
N LEU A 59 0.78 5.59 -15.31
CA LEU A 59 -0.40 4.73 -15.24
C LEU A 59 -0.01 3.24 -15.30
N GLY A 60 -0.99 2.35 -15.15
CA GLY A 60 -0.80 0.90 -15.33
C GLY A 60 0.00 0.20 -14.22
N GLY A 61 0.33 0.91 -13.15
CA GLY A 61 1.08 0.39 -12.02
C GLY A 61 0.33 -0.67 -11.22
N HIS A 62 1.10 -1.38 -10.41
CA HIS A 62 0.67 -2.49 -9.59
C HIS A 62 1.02 -2.18 -8.14
N LEU A 63 0.08 -2.43 -7.23
CA LEU A 63 0.26 -2.28 -5.80
C LEU A 63 0.20 -3.65 -5.14
N LEU A 64 1.15 -3.90 -4.24
CA LEU A 64 1.10 -4.98 -3.27
C LEU A 64 1.33 -4.43 -1.86
N THR A 65 0.41 -4.67 -0.93
CA THR A 65 0.66 -4.41 0.49
C THR A 65 1.39 -5.58 1.15
N ALA A 66 2.17 -5.32 2.20
CA ALA A 66 2.81 -6.37 2.99
C ALA A 66 1.78 -7.30 3.65
N SER A 67 0.60 -6.76 3.97
CA SER A 67 -0.56 -7.53 4.44
C SER A 67 -1.28 -8.35 3.35
N GLY A 68 -0.87 -8.23 2.07
CA GLY A 68 -1.28 -9.11 0.98
C GLY A 68 -2.38 -8.57 0.04
N CYS A 69 -2.82 -7.32 0.17
CA CYS A 69 -3.71 -6.72 -0.83
C CYS A 69 -2.96 -6.46 -2.14
N ALA A 70 -3.50 -6.93 -3.25
CA ALA A 70 -2.93 -6.79 -4.58
C ALA A 70 -3.94 -6.14 -5.53
N VAL A 71 -3.57 -4.99 -6.09
CA VAL A 71 -4.42 -4.14 -6.93
C VAL A 71 -3.63 -3.62 -8.13
N GLY A 72 -4.14 -3.82 -9.34
CA GLY A 72 -3.53 -3.36 -10.59
C GLY A 72 -4.17 -2.11 -11.19
N ASP A 73 -3.59 -1.65 -12.31
CA ASP A 73 -4.03 -0.47 -13.08
C ASP A 73 -4.18 0.78 -12.19
N LEU A 74 -3.06 1.13 -11.54
CA LEU A 74 -2.92 2.28 -10.65
C LEU A 74 -1.91 3.30 -11.20
N ALA A 75 -2.07 4.54 -10.73
CA ALA A 75 -1.07 5.59 -10.88
C ALA A 75 -0.26 5.71 -9.56
N PRO A 76 0.91 6.36 -9.58
CA PRO A 76 1.81 6.35 -8.43
C PRO A 76 1.37 7.23 -7.25
N SER A 77 0.35 8.09 -7.43
CA SER A 77 -0.14 8.93 -6.34
C SER A 77 -0.96 8.08 -5.35
N LEU A 78 -0.40 7.91 -4.15
CA LEU A 78 -0.99 7.19 -3.03
C LEU A 78 -0.61 7.81 -1.67
N ILE A 79 -1.45 7.58 -0.66
CA ILE A 79 -1.22 8.00 0.73
C ILE A 79 -1.96 7.08 1.72
N TRP A 80 -1.27 6.66 2.78
CA TRP A 80 -1.89 5.97 3.92
C TRP A 80 -2.70 6.95 4.80
N SER A 81 -3.81 6.47 5.36
CA SER A 81 -4.43 7.13 6.50
C SER A 81 -3.52 7.08 7.72
N THR A 82 -3.63 8.06 8.61
CA THR A 82 -2.82 8.13 9.85
C THR A 82 -2.95 6.90 10.75
N ASP A 83 -4.06 6.17 10.68
CA ASP A 83 -4.30 4.93 11.45
C ASP A 83 -3.86 3.65 10.71
N ALA A 84 -3.21 3.79 9.54
CA ALA A 84 -2.71 2.70 8.70
C ALA A 84 -3.78 1.71 8.18
N ARG A 85 -5.08 2.00 8.37
CA ARG A 85 -6.16 1.12 7.91
C ARG A 85 -6.49 1.31 6.43
N TYR A 86 -6.42 2.54 5.96
CA TYR A 86 -6.86 2.91 4.63
C TYR A 86 -5.68 3.37 3.78
N LEU A 87 -5.73 3.05 2.50
CA LEU A 87 -4.79 3.54 1.51
C LEU A 87 -5.60 4.22 0.41
N ALA A 88 -5.47 5.54 0.30
CA ALA A 88 -6.03 6.28 -0.81
C ALA A 88 -5.09 6.13 -2.01
N LEU A 89 -5.68 5.81 -3.16
CA LEU A 89 -5.00 5.47 -4.40
C LEU A 89 -5.58 6.28 -5.55
N THR A 90 -4.82 6.40 -6.63
CA THR A 90 -5.30 6.99 -7.87
C THR A 90 -5.09 6.03 -9.02
N ARG A 91 -5.90 6.19 -10.06
CA ARG A 91 -5.62 5.63 -11.38
C ARG A 91 -5.85 6.69 -12.44
N LEU A 92 -5.12 6.55 -13.54
CA LEU A 92 -5.28 7.36 -14.73
C LEU A 92 -5.80 6.47 -15.85
N ARG A 93 -6.93 6.84 -16.44
CA ARG A 93 -7.53 6.16 -17.60
C ARG A 93 -7.41 7.04 -18.83
N LEU A 94 -6.97 6.44 -19.92
CA LEU A 94 -6.91 7.06 -21.24
C LEU A 94 -8.23 6.82 -21.98
N GLY A 95 -8.73 7.83 -22.69
CA GLY A 95 -9.97 7.76 -23.48
C GLY A 95 -11.25 7.58 -22.68
N ALA A 96 -11.22 7.76 -21.35
CA ALA A 96 -12.37 7.55 -20.46
C ALA A 96 -13.25 8.81 -20.23
N GLY A 97 -13.09 9.84 -21.05
CA GLY A 97 -13.79 11.13 -20.94
C GLY A 97 -14.61 11.52 -22.17
N ASP A 98 -15.46 12.52 -22.01
CA ASP A 98 -16.06 13.25 -23.13
C ASP A 98 -14.93 13.79 -24.04
N PRO A 99 -14.97 13.55 -25.37
CA PRO A 99 -13.98 14.08 -26.31
C PRO A 99 -13.73 15.59 -26.20
N GLN A 100 -14.70 16.36 -25.69
CA GLN A 100 -14.55 17.81 -25.44
C GLN A 100 -13.84 18.16 -24.12
N GLN A 101 -13.67 17.19 -23.22
CA GLN A 101 -13.22 17.40 -21.83
C GLN A 101 -11.87 16.71 -21.50
N GLY A 102 -11.22 16.13 -22.51
CA GLY A 102 -9.84 15.61 -22.40
C GLY A 102 -9.71 14.09 -22.55
N TYR A 103 -8.51 13.66 -22.95
CA TYR A 103 -8.16 12.26 -23.19
C TYR A 103 -7.79 11.50 -21.91
N ARG A 104 -7.55 12.20 -20.81
CA ARG A 104 -7.06 11.64 -19.55
C ARG A 104 -8.07 11.88 -18.43
N ALA A 105 -8.38 10.84 -17.67
CA ALA A 105 -9.30 10.94 -16.54
C ALA A 105 -8.71 10.26 -15.31
N TRP A 106 -8.54 11.06 -14.25
CA TRP A 106 -8.10 10.61 -12.94
C TRP A 106 -9.27 10.13 -12.11
N GLN A 107 -9.08 9.02 -11.39
CA GLN A 107 -10.10 8.47 -10.49
C GLN A 107 -9.48 8.15 -9.14
N LEU A 108 -10.25 8.41 -8.09
CA LEU A 108 -9.90 8.11 -6.70
C LEU A 108 -10.38 6.70 -6.35
N LEU A 109 -9.52 5.97 -5.63
CA LEU A 109 -9.87 4.69 -5.03
C LEU A 109 -9.49 4.70 -3.55
N LEU A 110 -10.21 3.93 -2.75
CA LEU A 110 -9.92 3.71 -1.34
C LEU A 110 -9.81 2.21 -1.08
N LEU A 111 -8.62 1.76 -0.70
CA LEU A 111 -8.37 0.40 -0.24
C LEU A 111 -8.49 0.35 1.28
N ASP A 112 -9.39 -0.48 1.79
CA ASP A 112 -9.43 -0.86 3.21
C ASP A 112 -8.61 -2.16 3.36
N VAL A 113 -7.43 -2.06 3.97
CA VAL A 113 -6.55 -3.23 4.13
C VAL A 113 -7.02 -4.17 5.24
N GLN A 114 -7.88 -3.71 6.14
CA GLN A 114 -8.42 -4.54 7.22
C GLN A 114 -9.65 -5.33 6.75
N GLU A 115 -10.59 -4.65 6.08
CA GLU A 115 -11.79 -5.29 5.52
C GLU A 115 -11.52 -5.98 4.18
N ARG A 116 -10.32 -5.79 3.60
CA ARG A 116 -9.94 -6.34 2.29
C ARG A 116 -10.96 -5.96 1.23
N SER A 117 -11.23 -4.67 1.10
CA SER A 117 -12.20 -4.16 0.13
C SER A 117 -11.67 -2.93 -0.58
N LEU A 118 -12.11 -2.75 -1.83
CA LEU A 118 -11.76 -1.63 -2.68
C LEU A 118 -13.02 -0.83 -2.98
N ARG A 119 -12.97 0.48 -2.74
CA ARG A 119 -14.00 1.44 -3.14
C ARG A 119 -13.46 2.28 -4.28
N ILE A 120 -14.28 2.52 -5.29
CA ILE A 120 -13.92 3.29 -6.46
C ILE A 120 -14.89 4.47 -6.55
N ALA A 121 -14.35 5.69 -6.57
CA ALA A 121 -15.17 6.88 -6.75
C ALA A 121 -15.84 6.84 -8.13
N PRO A 122 -17.18 7.01 -8.21
CA PRO A 122 -17.88 7.01 -9.50
C PRO A 122 -17.51 8.24 -10.33
N ASP A 123 -17.22 9.36 -9.65
CA ASP A 123 -16.83 10.61 -10.29
C ASP A 123 -15.33 10.66 -10.56
N TRP A 124 -14.99 11.16 -11.75
CA TRP A 124 -13.62 11.41 -12.15
C TRP A 124 -13.14 12.73 -11.53
N LEU A 125 -11.93 12.73 -10.98
CA LEU A 125 -11.23 13.94 -10.54
C LEU A 125 -10.87 14.84 -11.73
N ARG A 126 -10.67 14.23 -12.91
CA ARG A 126 -10.30 14.83 -14.23
C ARG A 126 -8.94 15.51 -14.26
N HIS A 127 -8.58 16.18 -13.18
CA HIS A 127 -7.33 16.91 -12.98
C HIS A 127 -6.30 16.05 -12.25
N ARG A 128 -5.02 16.37 -12.45
CA ARG A 128 -3.90 15.63 -11.87
C ARG A 128 -3.91 15.78 -10.34
N PRO A 129 -4.00 14.67 -9.58
CA PRO A 129 -4.07 14.71 -8.13
C PRO A 129 -2.69 14.68 -7.45
N LEU A 130 -2.57 15.42 -6.36
CA LEU A 130 -1.49 15.31 -5.39
C LEU A 130 -2.10 15.20 -3.99
N PHE A 131 -1.95 14.05 -3.35
CA PHE A 131 -2.40 13.89 -1.97
C PHE A 131 -1.57 14.76 -1.01
N GLN A 132 -2.26 15.36 -0.04
CA GLN A 132 -1.66 16.21 0.99
C GLN A 132 -1.69 15.53 2.35
N HIS A 133 -2.87 15.04 2.76
CA HIS A 133 -3.05 14.40 4.06
C HIS A 133 -4.25 13.45 4.05
N PHE A 134 -4.23 12.46 4.95
CA PHE A 134 -5.34 11.54 5.16
C PHE A 134 -5.45 11.14 6.64
N ASP A 135 -6.48 11.63 7.33
CA ASP A 135 -6.78 11.31 8.73
C ASP A 135 -8.23 10.85 8.94
N ALA A 136 -8.64 10.79 10.21
CA ALA A 136 -9.99 10.43 10.63
C ALA A 136 -11.08 11.41 10.14
N ARG A 137 -10.73 12.65 9.76
CA ARG A 137 -11.68 13.60 9.17
C ARG A 137 -11.89 13.30 7.70
N GLY A 138 -10.81 13.02 6.98
CA GLY A 138 -10.89 12.75 5.56
C GLY A 138 -9.58 12.85 4.80
N LEU A 139 -9.73 12.83 3.48
CA LEU A 139 -8.66 12.89 2.51
C LEU A 139 -8.58 14.28 1.89
N ALA A 140 -7.41 14.90 1.97
CA ALA A 140 -7.11 16.18 1.34
C ALA A 140 -6.16 15.99 0.16
N LEU A 141 -6.47 16.62 -0.97
CA LEU A 141 -5.66 16.60 -2.18
C LEU A 141 -5.68 17.96 -2.90
N GLN A 142 -4.62 18.23 -3.65
CA GLN A 142 -4.58 19.29 -4.65
C GLN A 142 -4.84 18.70 -6.03
N LEU A 143 -5.62 19.43 -6.83
CA LEU A 143 -5.92 19.11 -8.22
C LEU A 143 -5.30 20.18 -9.12
N PHE A 144 -4.43 19.75 -10.04
CA PHE A 144 -3.77 20.62 -11.00
C PHE A 144 -4.45 20.51 -12.37
N GLU A 145 -4.66 21.65 -13.02
CA GLU A 145 -5.34 21.71 -14.32
C GLU A 145 -4.61 20.89 -15.38
N ARG A 146 -3.27 20.90 -15.32
CA ARG A 146 -2.40 20.17 -16.24
C ARG A 146 -2.18 18.73 -15.79
N ASP A 147 -2.36 17.81 -16.73
CA ASP A 147 -2.07 16.40 -16.55
C ASP A 147 -0.57 16.07 -16.49
N TRP A 148 0.29 17.01 -16.88
CA TRP A 148 1.74 16.91 -16.81
C TRP A 148 2.28 17.92 -15.79
N GLN A 149 3.45 17.65 -15.22
CA GLN A 149 4.09 18.53 -14.23
C GLN A 149 5.14 19.42 -14.91
N ALA A 150 4.81 20.69 -15.15
CA ALA A 150 5.80 21.65 -15.62
C ALA A 150 6.79 22.00 -14.50
N ALA A 151 8.05 22.25 -14.84
CA ALA A 151 9.04 22.71 -13.87
C ALA A 151 8.65 24.07 -13.25
N ASP A 152 8.09 24.96 -14.09
CA ASP A 152 7.63 26.29 -13.70
C ASP A 152 6.10 26.40 -13.77
N ASP A 153 5.37 25.42 -13.21
CA ASP A 153 3.90 25.45 -13.22
C ASP A 153 3.38 26.56 -12.29
N PRO A 154 2.73 27.63 -12.80
CA PRO A 154 2.18 28.67 -11.95
C PRO A 154 0.86 28.25 -11.28
N ASP A 155 0.28 27.11 -11.67
CA ASP A 155 -0.96 26.61 -11.09
C ASP A 155 -0.73 26.20 -9.62
N PRO A 156 -1.34 26.93 -8.65
CA PRO A 156 -1.21 26.57 -7.25
C PRO A 156 -1.97 25.28 -6.89
N GLY A 157 -2.79 24.76 -7.81
CA GLY A 157 -3.69 23.65 -7.59
C GLY A 157 -4.93 24.07 -6.81
N ARG A 158 -6.07 23.48 -7.15
CA ARG A 158 -7.31 23.62 -6.38
C ARG A 158 -7.34 22.58 -5.26
N SER A 159 -7.56 23.03 -4.03
CA SER A 159 -7.80 22.13 -2.90
C SER A 159 -9.14 21.42 -3.03
N LEU A 160 -9.13 20.12 -2.76
CA LEU A 160 -10.31 19.27 -2.63
C LEU A 160 -10.17 18.45 -1.35
N GLU A 161 -11.25 18.38 -0.58
CA GLU A 161 -11.34 17.57 0.63
C GLU A 161 -12.53 16.62 0.49
N TRP A 162 -12.32 15.36 0.84
CA TRP A 162 -13.36 14.33 0.89
C TRP A 162 -13.45 13.81 2.31
N ALA A 163 -14.63 13.92 2.94
CA ALA A 163 -14.84 13.35 4.25
C ALA A 163 -14.65 11.83 4.22
N LEU A 164 -14.02 11.27 5.24
CA LEU A 164 -13.83 9.81 5.32
C LEU A 164 -15.18 9.09 5.31
N GLU A 165 -16.20 9.63 5.95
CA GLU A 165 -17.54 9.05 5.93
C GLU A 165 -18.14 8.93 4.52
N ASP A 166 -17.92 9.91 3.65
CA ASP A 166 -18.39 9.89 2.27
C ASP A 166 -17.62 8.86 1.44
N LEU A 167 -16.30 8.78 1.65
CA LEU A 167 -15.48 7.73 1.04
C LEU A 167 -15.96 6.33 1.44
N LEU A 168 -16.34 6.14 2.70
CA LEU A 168 -16.80 4.83 3.20
C LEU A 168 -18.21 4.46 2.73
N ARG A 169 -19.05 5.44 2.37
CA ARG A 169 -20.37 5.23 1.75
C ARG A 169 -20.30 4.76 0.30
N LEU A 170 -19.15 4.90 -0.37
CA LEU A 170 -18.96 4.40 -1.72
C LEU A 170 -19.17 2.87 -1.78
N PRO A 171 -19.65 2.33 -2.92
CA PRO A 171 -19.77 0.89 -3.11
C PRO A 171 -18.43 0.18 -2.90
N ALA A 172 -18.44 -0.82 -2.03
CA ALA A 172 -17.27 -1.61 -1.67
C ALA A 172 -17.25 -2.93 -2.45
N GLU A 173 -16.21 -3.13 -3.25
CA GLU A 173 -15.89 -4.43 -3.84
C GLU A 173 -15.05 -5.24 -2.84
N PRO A 174 -15.52 -6.41 -2.38
CA PRO A 174 -14.70 -7.29 -1.55
C PRO A 174 -13.57 -7.92 -2.39
N LEU A 175 -12.35 -7.86 -1.87
CA LEU A 175 -11.22 -8.56 -2.44
C LEU A 175 -11.32 -10.05 -2.11
N ARG A 176 -10.92 -10.90 -3.07
CA ARG A 176 -11.02 -12.34 -2.96
C ARG A 176 -9.67 -12.93 -2.57
N GLU A 177 -9.68 -13.80 -1.57
CA GLU A 177 -8.46 -14.48 -1.14
C GLU A 177 -8.00 -15.51 -2.19
N HIS A 178 -6.70 -15.51 -2.47
CA HIS A 178 -6.01 -16.52 -3.26
C HIS A 178 -4.61 -16.77 -2.69
N GLN A 179 -4.46 -17.84 -1.90
CA GLN A 179 -3.18 -18.28 -1.33
C GLN A 179 -2.48 -17.15 -0.53
N GLY A 180 -3.21 -16.50 0.38
CA GLY A 180 -2.68 -15.40 1.20
C GLY A 180 -2.58 -14.04 0.50
N LEU A 181 -2.99 -13.92 -0.76
CA LEU A 181 -3.20 -12.64 -1.44
C LEU A 181 -4.69 -12.29 -1.49
N TRP A 182 -5.00 -11.00 -1.46
CA TRP A 182 -6.35 -10.45 -1.59
C TRP A 182 -6.43 -9.66 -2.88
N LEU A 183 -7.17 -10.18 -3.86
CA LEU A 183 -7.19 -9.67 -5.24
C LEU A 183 -8.54 -9.05 -5.58
N SER A 184 -8.53 -7.98 -6.37
CA SER A 184 -9.75 -7.46 -6.99
C SER A 184 -10.29 -8.46 -8.02
N ALA A 185 -11.55 -8.31 -8.43
CA ALA A 185 -12.11 -9.09 -9.54
C ALA A 185 -11.33 -8.87 -10.85
N ALA A 186 -10.82 -7.65 -11.08
CA ALA A 186 -10.01 -7.31 -12.24
C ALA A 186 -8.63 -8.00 -12.23
N ASP A 187 -8.05 -8.22 -11.05
CA ASP A 187 -6.73 -8.81 -10.88
C ASP A 187 -6.76 -10.34 -10.72
N TRP A 188 -7.93 -10.92 -10.46
CA TRP A 188 -8.10 -12.36 -10.29
C TRP A 188 -7.54 -13.21 -11.45
N PRO A 189 -7.73 -12.85 -12.74
CA PRO A 189 -7.14 -13.60 -13.85
C PRO A 189 -5.60 -13.67 -13.79
N GLN A 190 -4.96 -12.72 -13.10
CA GLN A 190 -3.51 -12.61 -12.96
C GLN A 190 -2.99 -13.16 -11.63
N ALA A 191 -3.82 -13.86 -10.84
CA ALA A 191 -3.47 -14.34 -9.50
C ALA A 191 -2.13 -15.11 -9.45
N ARG A 192 -1.83 -15.93 -10.46
CA ARG A 192 -0.56 -16.66 -10.56
C ARG A 192 0.65 -15.75 -10.74
N ALA A 193 0.52 -14.69 -11.53
CA ALA A 193 1.58 -13.71 -11.71
C ALA A 193 1.87 -12.98 -10.39
N TRP A 194 0.82 -12.58 -9.67
CA TRP A 194 0.92 -11.96 -8.36
C TRP A 194 1.60 -12.84 -7.31
N GLN A 195 1.35 -14.16 -7.35
CA GLN A 195 2.02 -15.14 -6.48
C GLN A 195 3.50 -15.35 -6.82
N ALA A 196 3.85 -15.25 -8.11
CA ALA A 196 5.23 -15.42 -8.56
C ALA A 196 6.14 -14.22 -8.23
N LEU A 197 5.57 -13.08 -7.83
CA LEU A 197 6.34 -11.88 -7.50
C LEU A 197 7.25 -12.11 -6.30
N ARG A 198 8.54 -11.84 -6.50
CA ARG A 198 9.50 -11.76 -5.40
C ARG A 198 9.20 -10.53 -4.57
N ARG A 199 8.85 -10.75 -3.30
CA ARG A 199 8.59 -9.65 -2.36
C ARG A 199 9.85 -8.80 -2.14
N PRO A 200 9.72 -7.48 -1.95
CA PRO A 200 10.86 -6.62 -1.63
C PRO A 200 11.56 -7.08 -0.34
N ALA A 201 12.89 -6.95 -0.31
CA ALA A 201 13.69 -7.26 0.89
C ALA A 201 13.60 -6.15 1.95
N HIS A 202 12.39 -5.64 2.23
CA HIS A 202 12.11 -4.60 3.21
C HIS A 202 11.50 -5.21 4.49
N PRO A 203 11.85 -4.76 5.71
CA PRO A 203 11.36 -5.36 6.97
C PRO A 203 9.85 -5.56 7.04
N ALA A 204 9.06 -4.59 6.56
CA ALA A 204 7.60 -4.70 6.53
C ALA A 204 7.10 -5.91 5.72
N PHE A 205 7.79 -6.28 4.62
CA PHE A 205 7.44 -7.43 3.78
C PHE A 205 8.06 -8.76 4.25
N ARG A 206 8.90 -8.73 5.30
CA ARG A 206 9.56 -9.92 5.85
C ARG A 206 8.78 -10.55 7.00
N ALA A 207 7.84 -9.81 7.60
CA ALA A 207 7.04 -10.24 8.76
C ALA A 207 6.08 -11.43 8.48
N GLY A 208 5.97 -11.89 7.22
CA GLY A 208 5.15 -13.03 6.81
C GLY A 208 5.88 -14.37 6.61
N LEU A 209 7.20 -14.45 6.83
CA LEU A 209 8.01 -15.68 6.60
C LEU A 209 8.33 -16.46 7.88
N GLU A 210 7.84 -16.06 9.04
CA GLU A 210 7.88 -16.90 10.24
C GLU A 210 6.82 -18.01 10.10
N PRO A 211 7.20 -19.30 10.08
CA PRO A 211 6.21 -20.36 10.14
C PRO A 211 5.44 -20.21 11.46
N ARG A 212 4.13 -19.96 11.37
CA ARG A 212 3.22 -20.09 12.52
C ARG A 212 3.18 -21.56 12.94
N GLY A 213 4.13 -21.94 13.78
CA GLY A 213 4.30 -23.29 14.31
C GLY A 213 4.94 -23.24 15.69
N GLN A 214 4.09 -23.18 16.71
CA GLN A 214 4.28 -23.68 18.07
C GLN A 214 5.30 -22.96 19.01
N SER A 215 4.71 -22.32 20.02
CA SER A 215 5.12 -22.30 21.44
C SER A 215 6.31 -21.44 21.89
N ALA A 216 5.98 -20.36 22.62
CA ALA A 216 6.40 -20.10 24.01
C ALA A 216 5.68 -18.83 24.49
N PHE A 217 4.58 -18.90 25.25
CA PHE A 217 4.56 -18.99 26.70
C PHE A 217 5.83 -18.50 27.42
N SER A 218 5.66 -17.38 28.15
CA SER A 218 6.52 -16.78 29.19
C SER A 218 7.78 -16.03 28.68
N ALA A 219 8.19 -14.89 29.23
CA ALA A 219 7.95 -14.32 30.55
C ALA A 219 8.30 -12.81 30.59
N TRP A 220 8.07 -12.24 31.78
CA TRP A 220 8.30 -10.87 32.31
C TRP A 220 7.00 -10.05 32.35
N ALA A 221 6.36 -9.83 33.51
CA ALA A 221 6.95 -9.31 34.72
C ALA A 221 6.46 -9.93 36.04
N SER A 222 7.36 -9.84 37.02
CA SER A 222 7.38 -10.41 38.36
C SER A 222 6.46 -9.74 39.39
N ARG A 223 5.95 -10.55 40.33
CA ARG A 223 5.69 -10.31 41.78
C ARG A 223 4.76 -11.47 42.22
N ALA A 224 4.92 -12.20 43.31
CA ALA A 224 5.64 -12.00 44.55
C ALA A 224 6.14 -13.36 45.09
N ARG A 225 6.94 -13.24 46.13
CA ARG A 225 7.87 -14.21 46.71
C ARG A 225 7.20 -14.94 47.91
N TRP A 226 7.78 -16.10 48.28
CA TRP A 226 7.57 -16.90 49.52
C TRP A 226 6.33 -17.83 49.48
N LEU A 227 6.35 -19.13 49.84
CA LEU A 227 7.09 -19.87 50.87
C LEU A 227 7.33 -21.35 50.47
N THR A 228 8.48 -21.85 50.92
CA THR A 228 8.83 -23.22 51.36
C THR A 228 8.79 -24.43 50.39
N LYS A 229 9.94 -25.12 50.42
CA LYS A 229 10.36 -26.35 49.73
C LYS A 229 10.12 -27.57 50.67
N PRO A 230 10.51 -28.83 50.33
CA PRO A 230 9.60 -29.97 50.16
C PRO A 230 9.92 -31.18 51.08
N GLY A 231 9.14 -32.26 50.95
CA GLY A 231 9.52 -33.61 51.40
C GLY A 231 8.53 -34.61 50.78
N ILE A 232 8.87 -35.27 49.67
CA ILE A 232 9.58 -36.57 49.55
C ILE A 232 8.82 -37.75 50.16
N CYS A 233 8.60 -38.73 49.28
CA CYS A 233 7.96 -40.02 49.40
C CYS A 233 8.30 -40.86 50.63
N SER A 234 7.38 -41.76 50.99
CA SER A 234 7.70 -43.18 51.18
C SER A 234 6.46 -44.05 50.95
N PRO A 235 6.62 -45.25 50.34
CA PRO A 235 5.60 -46.28 50.29
C PRO A 235 5.70 -47.21 51.51
N GLY A 236 4.57 -47.62 52.09
CA GLY A 236 4.46 -48.81 52.96
C GLY A 236 3.48 -49.78 52.30
N ARG A 237 3.91 -50.97 51.85
CA ARG A 237 4.06 -52.24 52.58
C ARG A 237 2.77 -52.74 53.25
N ASP A 238 2.21 -53.76 52.60
CA ASP A 238 1.62 -55.02 53.09
C ASP A 238 0.83 -55.04 54.41
N LEU A 239 -0.42 -55.50 54.35
CA LEU A 239 -0.85 -56.83 54.83
C LEU A 239 -2.40 -56.93 54.91
N LEU A 240 -2.89 -58.11 54.49
CA LEU A 240 -4.24 -58.70 54.57
C LEU A 240 -5.22 -58.39 53.43
#